data_AF-A0AAU6Q315-F1
#
_entry.id   AF-A0AAU6Q315-F1
#
_cell.length_a   1.000
_cell.length_b   1.000
_cell.length_c   1.000
_cell.angle_alpha   90.00
_cell.angle_beta   90.00
_cell.angle_gamma   90.00
#
_symmetry.space_group_name_H-M   'P 1'
#
loop_
_entity.id
_entity.type
_entity.pdbx_description
1 polymer ?
#
loop_
_entity_poly.entity_id
_entity_poly.type
_entity_poly.pdbx_seq_one_letter_code
_entity_poly.pdbx_strand_id
1 'polypeptide(L)' 'MSIFATITDLSSGEVIERLGPFESATEGRTACAKAAGAVLMWQRAGYSWEAKEGGRVYQVPRDTVLEPEQE' A
#
# COMPACT_ATOMS: atom_id res chain seq x y z
N MET A 1 -8.50 -6.66 10.62
CA MET A 1 -7.20 -7.12 10.07
C MET A 1 -6.36 -5.87 9.88
N SER A 2 -5.14 -5.81 10.42
CA SER A 2 -4.30 -4.62 10.28
C SER A 2 -3.63 -4.59 8.90
N ILE A 3 -3.62 -3.42 8.26
CA ILE A 3 -3.00 -3.22 6.95
C ILE A 3 -1.61 -2.62 7.15
N PHE A 4 -0.62 -3.18 6.46
CA PHE A 4 0.74 -2.66 6.44
C PHE A 4 1.08 -2.23 5.02
N ALA A 5 1.48 -0.98 4.86
CA ALA A 5 2.01 -0.52 3.59
C ALA A 5 3.50 -0.87 3.49
N THR A 6 3.96 -1.29 2.32
CA THR A 6 5.35 -1.64 2.07
C THR A 6 5.90 -0.71 1.01
N ILE A 7 7.09 -0.17 1.26
CA ILE A 7 7.83 0.68 0.33
C ILE A 7 9.05 -0.11 -0.11
N THR A 8 9.18 -0.30 -1.41
CA THR A 8 10.23 -1.10 -2.02
C THR A 8 11.04 -0.23 -2.98
N ASP A 9 12.34 -0.41 -3.03
CA ASP A 9 13.18 0.20 -4.06
C ASP A 9 12.87 -0.44 -5.42
N LEU A 10 12.59 0.36 -6.44
CA LEU A 10 12.25 -0.16 -7.77
C LEU A 10 13.45 -0.80 -8.47
N SER A 11 14.68 -0.37 -8.14
CA SER A 11 15.89 -0.81 -8.82
C SER A 11 16.44 -2.10 -8.22
N SER A 12 16.44 -2.22 -6.89
CA SER A 12 16.93 -3.43 -6.20
C SER A 12 15.82 -4.42 -5.84
N GLY A 13 14.57 -3.97 -5.76
CA GLY A 13 13.45 -4.78 -5.27
C GLY A 13 13.47 -4.99 -3.76
N GLU A 14 14.35 -4.29 -3.03
CA GLU A 14 14.46 -4.41 -1.58
C GLU A 14 13.40 -3.58 -0.87
N VAL A 15 12.85 -4.12 0.21
CA VAL A 15 11.93 -3.39 1.07
C VAL A 15 12.71 -2.35 1.87
N ILE A 16 12.48 -1.08 1.54
CA ILE A 16 13.08 0.07 2.23
C ILE A 16 12.40 0.26 3.58
N GLU A 17 11.08 0.21 3.60
CA GLU A 17 10.30 0.57 4.78
C GLU A 17 8.94 -0.12 4.78
N ARG A 18 8.42 -0.39 5.98
CA ARG A 18 7.05 -0.83 6.19
C ARG A 18 6.33 0.14 7.12
N LEU A 19 5.23 0.71 6.65
CA LEU A 19 4.41 1.64 7.41
C LEU A 19 3.18 0.91 7.97
N GLY A 20 2.76 1.30 9.17
CA GLY A 20 1.57 0.79 9.84
C GLY A 20 1.88 0.30 11.25
N PRO A 21 0.95 -0.44 11.88
CA PRO A 21 -0.33 -0.91 11.32
C PRO A 21 -1.33 0.21 11.03
N PHE A 22 -2.19 0.00 10.03
CA PHE A 22 -3.32 0.86 9.67
C PHE A 22 -4.65 0.13 9.78
N GLU A 23 -5.74 0.87 9.99
CA GLU A 23 -7.08 0.31 10.10
C GLU A 23 -7.72 0.05 8.72
N SER A 24 -7.28 0.77 7.67
CA SER A 24 -7.79 0.62 6.31
C SER A 24 -6.73 0.86 5.22
N ALA A 25 -6.99 0.40 3.99
CA ALA A 25 -6.10 0.65 2.87
C ALA A 25 -6.06 2.15 2.50
N THR A 26 -7.12 2.89 2.82
CA THR A 26 -7.17 4.34 2.61
C THR A 26 -6.20 5.08 3.53
N GLU A 27 -6.12 4.68 4.80
CA GLU A 27 -5.10 5.20 5.72
C GLU A 27 -3.69 4.85 5.25
N GLY A 28 -3.46 3.59 4.87
CA GLY A 28 -2.16 3.15 4.37
C GLY A 28 -1.70 3.95 3.14
N ARG A 29 -2.60 4.17 2.17
CA ARG A 29 -2.30 5.00 0.99
C ARG A 29 -2.03 6.46 1.35
N THR A 30 -2.76 7.01 2.31
CA THR A 30 -2.55 8.39 2.79
C THR A 30 -1.19 8.53 3.48
N ALA A 31 -0.82 7.55 4.30
CA ALA A 31 0.49 7.52 4.96
C ALA A 31 1.63 7.39 3.94
N CYS A 32 1.49 6.55 2.90
CA CYS A 32 2.45 6.48 1.80
C CYS A 32 2.61 7.80 1.05
N ALA A 33 1.54 8.53 0.78
CA ALA A 33 1.62 9.84 0.13
C ALA A 33 2.37 10.86 1.01
N LYS A 34 2.15 10.83 2.33
CA LYS A 34 2.93 11.65 3.28
C LYS A 34 4.40 11.26 3.30
N ALA A 35 4.72 9.97 3.31
CA ALA A 35 6.10 9.46 3.28
C ALA A 35 6.82 9.78 1.96
N ALA A 36 6.08 9.77 0.85
CA ALA A 36 6.59 10.20 -0.46
C ALA A 36 6.77 11.73 -0.56
N GLY A 37 6.09 12.51 0.29
CA GLY A 37 6.04 13.97 0.17
C GLY A 37 5.29 14.46 -1.09
N ALA A 38 4.52 13.58 -1.74
CA ALA A 38 3.87 13.83 -3.02
C ALA A 38 2.55 13.05 -3.14
N VAL A 39 1.69 13.49 -4.06
CA VAL A 39 0.45 12.77 -4.38
C VAL A 39 0.79 11.54 -5.21
N LEU A 40 0.52 10.35 -4.67
CA LEU A 40 0.77 9.09 -5.35
C LEU A 40 -0.40 8.69 -6.26
N MET A 41 -0.09 8.32 -7.51
CA MET A 41 -1.07 7.75 -8.43
C MET A 41 -1.17 6.25 -8.22
N TRP A 42 -2.28 5.84 -7.59
CA TRP A 42 -2.51 4.44 -7.24
C TRP A 42 -3.16 3.66 -8.40
N GLN A 43 -2.62 2.48 -8.66
CA GLN A 43 -3.15 1.48 -9.56
C GLN A 43 -3.55 0.23 -8.78
N ARG A 44 -4.54 -0.51 -9.28
CA ARG A 44 -4.93 -1.80 -8.68
C ARG A 44 -4.01 -2.89 -9.22
N ALA A 45 -3.30 -3.57 -8.32
CA ALA A 45 -2.44 -4.71 -8.59
C ALA A 45 -2.99 -5.94 -7.87
N GLY A 46 -4.02 -6.58 -8.45
CA GLY A 46 -4.70 -7.73 -7.84
C GLY A 46 -5.35 -7.38 -6.49
N TYR A 47 -4.80 -7.95 -5.41
CA TYR A 47 -5.25 -7.75 -4.03
C TYR A 47 -4.56 -6.58 -3.30
N SER A 48 -3.71 -5.81 -3.98
CA SER A 48 -3.08 -4.61 -3.43
C SER A 48 -3.32 -3.37 -4.32
N TRP A 49 -3.13 -2.21 -3.72
CA TRP A 49 -2.90 -0.95 -4.40
C TRP A 49 -1.39 -0.76 -4.56
N GLU A 50 -0.96 -0.35 -5.74
CA GLU A 50 0.43 -0.06 -6.06
C GLU A 50 0.56 1.36 -6.61
N ALA A 51 1.56 2.11 -6.16
CA ALA A 51 1.96 3.37 -6.76
C ALA A 51 3.47 3.39 -6.95
N LYS A 52 3.94 4.04 -8.01
CA LYS A 52 5.37 4.18 -8.29
C LYS A 52 5.71 5.66 -8.31
N GLU A 53 6.69 6.06 -7.52
CA GLU A 53 7.15 7.44 -7.49
C GLU A 53 8.61 7.53 -7.04
N GLY A 54 9.40 8.37 -7.73
CA GLY A 54 10.78 8.65 -7.34
C GLY A 54 11.69 7.42 -7.22
N GLY A 55 11.48 6.39 -8.06
CA GLY A 55 12.24 5.13 -8.01
C GLY A 55 11.82 4.19 -6.87
N ARG A 56 10.70 4.45 -6.21
CA ARG A 56 10.13 3.59 -5.17
C ARG A 56 8.77 3.06 -5.59
N VAL A 57 8.44 1.88 -5.08
CA VAL A 57 7.14 1.23 -5.23
C VAL A 57 6.47 1.21 -3.87
N TYR A 58 5.27 1.78 -3.80
CA TYR A 58 4.43 1.83 -2.62
C TYR A 58 3.32 0.80 -2.81
N GLN A 59 3.25 -0.20 -1.96
CA GLN A 59 2.23 -1.25 -2.00
C GLN A 59 1.41 -1.24 -0.72
N VAL A 60 0.08 -1.23 -0.87
CA VAL A 60 -0.87 -1.29 0.24
C VAL A 60 -1.86 -2.41 -0.03
N PRO A 61 -1.96 -3.44 0.83
CA PRO A 61 -3.01 -4.43 0.74
C PRO A 61 -4.38 -3.77 0.67
N ARG A 62 -5.27 -4.27 -0.18
CA ARG A 62 -6.65 -3.79 -0.23
C ARG A 62 -7.37 -4.25 1.02
N ASP A 63 -8.37 -3.47 1.43
CA ASP A 63 -9.34 -3.94 2.41
C ASP A 63 -9.99 -5.21 1.85
N THR A 64 -9.67 -6.36 2.44
CA THR A 64 -10.41 -7.59 2.21
C THR A 64 -11.76 -7.40 2.87
N VAL A 65 -12.78 -7.13 2.05
CA VAL A 65 -14.14 -7.43 2.46
C VAL A 65 -14.15 -8.95 2.62
N LEU A 66 -14.20 -9.44 3.86
CA LEU A 66 -14.68 -10.79 4.10
C LEU A 66 -16.10 -10.79 3.51
N GLU A 67 -16.25 -11.32 2.30
CA GLU A 67 -17.57 -11.67 1.80
C GLU A 67 -18.17 -12.58 2.89
N PRO A 68 -19.30 -12.22 3.51
CA PRO A 68 -19.94 -13.14 4.44
C PRO A 68 -20.23 -14.40 3.63
N GLU A 69 -19.66 -15.54 4.04
CA GLU A 69 -20.07 -16.84 3.54
C GLU A 69 -21.60 -16.87 3.64
N GLN A 70 -22.28 -16.83 2.49
CA GLN A 70 -23.73 -16.95 2.43
C GLN A 70 -24.03 -18.43 2.68
N GLU A 71 -24.36 -18.78 3.93
CA GLU A 71 -24.98 -20.05 4.32
C GLU A 71 -26.36 -20.23 3.68
#